data_AF-A0A4Y2GYC0-F1
#
_entry.id   AF-A0A4Y2GYC0-F1
#
_cell.length_a   1.000
_cell.length_b   1.000
_cell.length_c   1.000
_cell.angle_alpha   90.00
_cell.angle_beta   90.00
_cell.angle_gamma   90.00
#
_symmetry.space_group_name_H-M   'P 1'
#
loop_
_entity.id
_entity.type
_entity.pdbx_description
1 polymer ?
#
loop_
_entity_poly.entity_id
_entity_poly.type
_entity_poly.pdbx_seq_one_letter_code
_entity_poly.pdbx_strand_id
1 'polypeptide(L)'
;MDSTSRTKTNMEILPFSINYLPEFVIRKCEEECKETPERKINSIQELRSLLLRNQIISGMNFHDDVLLQYLRRNKYRIDQCVKQIQNFVLLKRKDSLMFERLPDEYLSLSCLENIVTVLPKRCPDG
;
A
#
# COMPACT_ATOMS: atom_id res chain seq x y z
N MET A 1 -41.29 5.49 12.73
CA MET A 1 -40.09 6.35 12.72
C MET A 1 -39.05 5.66 11.89
N ASP A 2 -38.57 6.40 10.90
CA ASP A 2 -37.94 5.94 9.68
C ASP A 2 -36.43 5.67 9.84
N SER A 3 -35.91 4.85 8.93
CA SER A 3 -34.53 4.82 8.42
C SER A 3 -33.40 4.62 9.42
N THR A 4 -32.68 3.51 9.40
CA THR A 4 -31.68 3.31 8.34
C THR A 4 -31.60 1.84 7.97
N SER A 5 -32.21 1.51 6.85
CA SER A 5 -31.84 0.39 6.00
C SER A 5 -30.32 0.42 5.80
N ARG A 6 -29.59 -0.41 6.56
CA ARG A 6 -28.28 -0.89 6.11
C ARG A 6 -28.60 -1.76 4.89
N THR A 7 -28.54 -1.14 3.73
CA THR A 7 -28.46 -1.85 2.46
C THR A 7 -27.33 -2.85 2.61
N LYS A 8 -27.68 -4.11 2.88
CA LYS A 8 -26.79 -5.25 2.66
C LYS A 8 -26.61 -5.31 1.16
N THR A 9 -25.71 -4.50 0.65
CA THR A 9 -25.12 -4.73 -0.66
C THR A 9 -24.55 -6.14 -0.55
N ASN A 10 -25.07 -7.08 -1.35
CA ASN A 10 -24.52 -8.42 -1.53
C ASN A 10 -23.11 -8.30 -2.16
N MET A 11 -22.17 -7.68 -1.44
CA MET A 11 -20.78 -7.65 -1.86
C MET A 11 -20.23 -9.04 -1.59
N GLU A 12 -19.84 -9.70 -2.67
CA GLU A 12 -19.15 -10.97 -2.62
C GLU A 12 -17.93 -10.83 -1.70
N ILE A 13 -17.93 -11.57 -0.59
CA ILE A 13 -16.79 -11.56 0.32
C ILE A 13 -15.65 -12.31 -0.36
N LEU A 14 -14.63 -11.57 -0.77
CA LEU A 14 -13.50 -12.11 -1.52
C LEU A 14 -12.62 -13.01 -0.63
N PRO A 15 -12.03 -14.08 -1.19
CA PRO A 15 -11.00 -14.83 -0.50
C PRO A 15 -9.74 -13.96 -0.26
N PHE A 16 -8.91 -14.36 0.70
CA PHE A 16 -7.65 -13.68 1.00
C PHE A 16 -6.76 -13.54 -0.25
N SER A 17 -6.58 -14.65 -0.98
CA SER A 17 -5.81 -14.69 -2.22
C SER A 17 -6.75 -14.61 -3.43
N ILE A 18 -6.53 -13.62 -4.28
CA ILE A 18 -7.19 -13.44 -5.58
C ILE A 18 -6.09 -13.18 -6.62
N ASN A 19 -6.30 -13.66 -7.85
CA ASN A 19 -5.36 -13.52 -8.96
C ASN A 19 -5.83 -12.51 -10.03
N TYR A 20 -6.82 -11.69 -9.69
CA TYR A 20 -7.37 -10.64 -10.52
C TYR A 20 -7.58 -9.37 -9.69
N LEU A 21 -7.73 -8.22 -10.36
CA LEU A 21 -8.06 -6.96 -9.72
C LEU A 21 -9.58 -6.73 -9.79
N PRO A 22 -10.31 -6.70 -8.66
CA PRO A 22 -11.74 -6.50 -8.67
C PRO A 22 -12.14 -5.12 -9.19
N GLU A 23 -13.24 -5.06 -9.94
CA GLU A 23 -13.76 -3.83 -10.56
C GLU A 23 -13.99 -2.70 -9.55
N PHE A 24 -14.51 -3.01 -8.36
CA PHE A 24 -14.73 -2.00 -7.32
C PHE A 24 -13.42 -1.36 -6.82
N VAL A 25 -12.30 -2.10 -6.84
CA VAL A 25 -10.98 -1.59 -6.46
C VAL A 25 -10.47 -0.63 -7.53
N ILE A 26 -10.69 -0.94 -8.81
CA ILE A 26 -10.36 -0.07 -9.94
C ILE A 26 -11.12 1.26 -9.81
N ARG A 27 -12.45 1.19 -9.65
CA ARG A 27 -13.29 2.38 -9.47
C ARG A 27 -12.89 3.21 -8.25
N LYS A 28 -12.57 2.57 -7.13
CA LYS A 28 -12.08 3.26 -5.93
C LYS A 28 -10.80 4.05 -6.21
N CYS A 29 -9.87 3.51 -7.02
CA CYS A 29 -8.67 4.23 -7.42
C CYS A 29 -9.01 5.41 -8.36
N GLU A 30 -9.92 5.24 -9.30
CA GLU A 30 -10.38 6.32 -10.18
C GLU A 30 -11.06 7.45 -9.38
N GLU A 31 -11.95 7.11 -8.45
CA GLU A 31 -12.73 8.08 -7.67
C GLU A 31 -11.88 8.79 -6.60
N GLU A 32 -11.14 8.02 -5.79
CA GLU A 32 -10.40 8.59 -4.65
C GLU A 32 -9.04 9.16 -5.03
N CYS A 33 -8.37 8.56 -6.03
CA CYS A 33 -7.03 8.93 -6.44
C CYS A 33 -7.00 9.68 -7.77
N LYS A 34 -8.14 9.79 -8.48
CA LYS A 34 -8.20 10.34 -9.86
C LYS A 34 -7.19 9.66 -10.77
N GLU A 35 -6.99 8.35 -10.55
CA GLU A 35 -5.99 7.55 -11.24
C GLU A 35 -6.42 7.33 -12.70
N THR A 36 -5.54 7.69 -13.62
CA THR A 36 -5.64 7.36 -15.05
C THR A 36 -4.32 6.71 -15.48
N PRO A 37 -4.27 5.95 -16.59
CA PRO A 37 -3.02 5.35 -17.08
C PRO A 37 -1.90 6.39 -17.25
N GLU A 38 -2.23 7.55 -17.81
CA GLU A 38 -1.30 8.66 -18.00
C GLU A 38 -0.84 9.27 -16.67
N ARG A 39 -1.77 9.57 -15.75
CA ARG A 39 -1.42 10.11 -14.43
C ARG A 39 -0.51 9.16 -13.67
N LYS A 40 -0.80 7.85 -13.73
CA LYS A 40 0.02 6.82 -13.09
C LYS A 40 1.46 6.87 -13.59
N ILE A 41 1.66 6.87 -14.91
CA ILE A 41 3.01 6.91 -15.52
C ILE A 41 3.73 8.21 -15.13
N ASN A 42 3.06 9.36 -15.32
CA ASN A 42 3.65 10.67 -15.08
C ASN A 42 4.02 10.85 -13.60
N SER A 43 3.15 10.48 -12.67
CA SER A 43 3.40 10.61 -11.23
C SER A 43 4.48 9.65 -10.73
N ILE A 44 4.62 8.45 -11.31
CA ILE A 44 5.74 7.55 -10.99
C ILE A 44 7.06 8.19 -11.42
N GLN A 45 7.12 8.74 -12.64
CA GLN A 45 8.33 9.40 -13.16
C GLN A 45 8.70 10.65 -12.36
N GLU A 46 7.71 11.46 -12.01
CA GLU A 46 7.89 12.66 -11.18
C GLU A 46 8.42 12.29 -9.80
N LEU A 47 7.76 11.35 -9.11
CA LEU A 47 8.19 10.89 -7.79
C LEU A 47 9.61 10.32 -7.85
N ARG A 48 9.90 9.45 -8.82
CA ARG A 48 11.24 8.87 -9.02
C ARG A 48 12.30 9.97 -9.19
N SER A 49 12.02 10.99 -9.99
CA SER A 49 12.93 12.12 -10.22
C SER A 49 13.22 12.92 -8.95
N LEU A 50 12.21 13.13 -8.11
CA LEU A 50 12.38 13.82 -6.83
C LEU A 50 13.16 12.99 -5.80
N LEU A 51 12.93 11.68 -5.76
CA LEU A 51 13.66 10.78 -4.87
C LEU A 51 15.14 10.69 -5.23
N LEU A 52 15.49 10.71 -6.53
CA LEU A 52 16.89 10.74 -6.98
C LEU A 52 17.64 12.01 -6.55
N ARG A 53 16.95 13.14 -6.45
CA ARG A 53 17.52 14.42 -5.98
C ARG A 53 17.61 14.51 -4.45
N ASN A 54 17.04 13.53 -3.75
CA ASN A 54 16.93 13.55 -2.30
C ASN A 54 18.17 12.94 -1.64
N GLN A 55 18.94 13.73 -0.90
CA GLN A 55 20.20 13.25 -0.29
C GLN A 55 20.01 12.06 0.66
N ILE A 56 18.86 11.97 1.36
CA ILE A 56 18.57 10.86 2.27
C ILE A 56 18.36 9.55 1.49
N ILE A 57 17.72 9.63 0.33
CA ILE A 57 17.27 8.48 -0.47
C ILE A 57 18.22 8.20 -1.65
N SER A 58 19.21 9.07 -1.87
CA SER A 58 20.19 8.95 -2.95
C SER A 58 20.82 7.56 -2.99
N GLY A 59 20.89 6.98 -4.19
CA GLY A 59 21.40 5.63 -4.43
C GLY A 59 20.38 4.50 -4.25
N MET A 60 19.14 4.78 -3.81
CA MET A 60 18.07 3.78 -3.76
C MET A 60 17.25 3.76 -5.05
N ASN A 61 16.96 2.55 -5.54
CA ASN A 61 16.04 2.34 -6.65
C ASN A 61 14.78 1.64 -6.14
N PHE A 62 13.61 2.20 -6.48
CA PHE A 62 12.32 1.65 -6.11
C PHE A 62 11.64 1.07 -7.35
N HIS A 63 11.01 -0.08 -7.20
CA HIS A 63 10.12 -0.64 -8.22
C HIS A 63 8.84 0.21 -8.33
N ASP A 64 8.26 0.24 -9.53
CA ASP A 64 7.05 1.03 -9.81
C ASP A 64 5.88 0.64 -8.90
N ASP A 65 5.73 -0.66 -8.60
CA ASP A 65 4.67 -1.15 -7.72
C ASP A 65 4.82 -0.63 -6.28
N VAL A 66 6.05 -0.41 -5.82
CA VAL A 66 6.32 0.20 -4.51
C VAL A 66 5.97 1.68 -4.56
N LEU A 67 6.43 2.41 -5.58
CA LEU A 67 6.12 3.83 -5.74
C LEU A 67 4.60 4.06 -5.85
N LEU A 68 3.91 3.19 -6.57
CA LEU A 68 2.46 3.24 -6.75
C LEU A 68 1.70 3.08 -5.43
N GLN A 69 2.19 2.24 -4.51
CA GLN A 69 1.58 2.11 -3.17
C GLN A 69 1.65 3.43 -2.39
N TYR A 70 2.79 4.13 -2.44
CA TYR A 70 2.92 5.45 -1.80
C TYR A 70 2.05 6.51 -2.51
N LEU A 71 1.99 6.49 -3.84
CA LEU A 71 1.13 7.39 -4.61
C LEU A 71 -0.34 7.23 -4.24
N ARG A 72 -0.86 5.99 -4.25
CA ARG A 72 -2.25 5.69 -3.89
C ARG A 72 -2.55 6.06 -2.43
N ARG A 73 -1.66 5.70 -1.50
CA ARG A 73 -1.82 6.04 -0.07
C ARG A 73 -1.94 7.55 0.15
N ASN A 74 -1.19 8.37 -0.58
CA ASN A 74 -1.20 9.82 -0.44
C ASN A 74 -2.12 10.51 -1.47
N LYS A 75 -3.02 9.77 -2.14
CA LYS A 75 -3.92 10.30 -3.17
C LYS A 75 -3.18 11.16 -4.22
N TYR A 76 -2.01 10.68 -4.63
CA TYR A 76 -1.12 11.30 -5.61
C TYR A 76 -0.59 12.69 -5.20
N ARG A 77 -0.52 13.00 -3.90
CA ARG A 77 0.17 14.20 -3.38
C ARG A 77 1.66 13.92 -3.28
N ILE A 78 2.41 14.41 -4.26
CA ILE A 78 3.81 14.04 -4.50
C ILE A 78 4.72 14.43 -3.33
N ASP A 79 4.53 15.62 -2.77
CA ASP A 79 5.23 16.12 -1.58
C ASP A 79 5.06 15.18 -0.37
N GLN A 80 3.85 14.70 -0.14
CA GLN A 80 3.54 13.76 0.94
C GLN A 80 4.15 12.39 0.69
N CYS A 81 4.18 11.94 -0.57
CA CYS A 81 4.85 10.70 -0.96
C CYS A 81 6.35 10.75 -0.66
N VAL A 82 7.04 11.81 -1.08
CA VAL A 82 8.48 12.00 -0.83
C VAL A 82 8.76 11.99 0.66
N LYS A 83 8.00 12.77 1.45
CA LYS A 83 8.17 12.83 2.90
C LYS A 83 7.96 11.46 3.56
N GLN A 84 6.96 10.71 3.12
CA GLN A 84 6.66 9.39 3.69
C GLN A 84 7.76 8.36 3.37
N ILE A 85 8.29 8.36 2.14
CA ILE A 85 9.40 7.49 1.75
C ILE A 85 10.67 7.87 2.54
N GLN A 86 10.96 9.17 2.69
CA GLN A 86 12.07 9.64 3.52
C GLN A 86 11.94 9.14 4.96
N ASN A 87 10.77 9.30 5.57
CA ASN A 87 10.52 8.84 6.93
C ASN A 87 10.71 7.33 7.08
N PHE A 88 10.27 6.54 6.09
CA PHE A 88 10.48 5.10 6.09
C PHE A 88 11.96 4.74 6.02
N VAL A 89 12.74 5.40 5.15
CA VAL A 89 14.19 5.19 5.05
C VAL A 89 14.90 5.58 6.35
N LEU A 90 14.52 6.70 6.95
CA LEU A 90 15.07 7.15 8.23
C LEU A 90 14.75 6.17 9.36
N LEU A 91 13.51 5.67 9.42
CA LEU A 91 13.10 4.64 10.38
C LEU A 91 13.94 3.38 10.22
N LYS A 92 14.09 2.89 8.97
CA LYS A 92 14.92 1.72 8.67
C LYS A 92 16.38 1.89 9.09
N ARG A 93 16.95 3.08 8.89
CA ARG A 93 18.33 3.37 9.31
C ARG A 93 18.46 3.50 10.83
N LYS A 94 17.47 4.10 11.48
CA LYS A 94 17.47 4.32 12.93
C LYS A 94 17.33 2.99 13.69
N ASP A 95 16.39 2.16 13.28
CA ASP A 95 16.04 0.92 13.96
C ASP A 95 16.44 -0.29 13.11
N SER A 96 17.69 -0.31 12.61
CA SER A 96 18.16 -1.30 11.64
C SER A 96 17.94 -2.75 12.08
N LEU A 97 18.10 -3.03 13.38
CA LEU A 97 17.89 -4.36 13.96
C LEU A 97 16.49 -4.92 13.69
N MET A 98 15.46 -4.07 13.64
CA MET A 98 14.08 -4.49 13.35
C MET A 98 13.86 -4.80 11.87
N PHE A 99 14.75 -4.33 10.99
CA PHE A 99 14.68 -4.49 9.55
C PHE A 99 15.85 -5.31 8.98
N GLU A 100 16.69 -5.86 9.85
CA GLU A 100 17.66 -6.89 9.51
C GLU A 100 16.91 -8.18 9.11
N ARG A 101 17.66 -9.14 8.57
CA ARG A 101 17.08 -10.40 8.10
C ARG A 101 16.38 -11.11 9.26
N LEU A 102 15.06 -11.07 9.26
CA LEU A 102 14.24 -11.92 10.11
C LEU A 102 14.11 -13.28 9.42
N PRO A 103 14.58 -14.38 10.03
CA PRO A 103 14.37 -15.71 9.47
C PRO A 103 12.87 -16.04 9.37
N ASP A 104 12.47 -16.70 8.27
CA ASP A 104 11.07 -17.06 8.01
C ASP A 104 10.43 -17.92 9.11
N GLU A 105 11.25 -18.63 9.88
CA GLU A 105 10.82 -19.42 11.03
C GLU A 105 10.12 -18.55 12.09
N TYR A 106 10.56 -17.31 12.31
CA TYR A 106 9.93 -16.40 13.26
C TYR A 106 8.54 -15.95 12.80
N LEU A 107 8.34 -15.80 11.48
CA LEU A 107 7.02 -15.52 10.92
C LEU A 107 6.09 -16.72 11.13
N SER A 108 6.60 -17.93 10.90
CA SER A 108 5.85 -19.17 11.10
C SER A 108 5.48 -19.38 12.58
N LEU A 109 6.43 -19.15 13.48
CA LEU A 109 6.23 -19.20 14.93
C LEU A 109 5.17 -18.19 15.38
N SER A 110 5.20 -16.95 14.86
CA SER A 110 4.20 -15.94 15.23
C SER A 110 2.76 -16.34 14.87
N CYS A 111 2.59 -17.11 13.79
CA CYS A 111 1.28 -17.66 13.41
C CYS A 111 0.89 -18.84 14.30
N LEU A 112 1.83 -19.74 14.63
CA LEU A 112 1.59 -20.91 15.49
C LEU A 112 1.25 -20.51 16.93
N GLU A 113 1.91 -19.48 17.45
CA GLU A 113 1.69 -18.91 18.79
C GLU A 113 0.45 -18.00 18.85
N ASN A 114 -0.32 -17.86 17.77
CA ASN A 114 -1.47 -16.97 17.65
C ASN A 114 -1.17 -15.49 17.96
N ILE A 115 0.08 -15.05 17.75
CA ILE A 115 0.48 -13.65 17.88
C ILE A 115 -0.06 -12.84 16.70
N VAL A 116 -0.04 -13.43 15.50
CA VAL A 116 -0.60 -12.84 14.28
C VAL A 116 -1.51 -13.87 13.62
N THR A 117 -2.72 -13.45 13.23
CA THR A 117 -3.68 -14.28 12.50
C THR A 117 -4.13 -13.56 11.24
N VAL A 118 -4.04 -14.25 10.10
CA VAL A 118 -4.55 -13.77 8.82
C VAL A 118 -5.90 -14.43 8.56
N LEU A 119 -6.94 -13.61 8.32
CA LEU A 119 -8.27 -14.14 8.04
C LEU A 119 -8.34 -14.70 6.61
N PRO A 120 -9.08 -15.80 6.39
CA PRO A 120 -9.16 -16.47 5.09
C PRO A 120 -9.97 -15.67 4.05
N LYS A 121 -10.69 -14.65 4.50
CA LYS A 121 -11.56 -13.80 3.71
C LYS A 121 -11.24 -12.33 3.98
N ARG A 122 -11.38 -11.53 2.93
CA ARG A 122 -11.24 -10.07 2.96
C ARG A 122 -12.40 -9.41 3.68
N CYS A 123 -12.20 -8.16 4.07
CA CYS A 123 -13.30 -7.34 4.52
C CYS A 123 -14.16 -6.93 3.30
N PRO A 124 -15.40 -6.45 3.51
CA PRO A 124 -16.25 -6.01 2.40
C PRO A 124 -15.64 -4.89 1.54
N ASP A 125 -14.66 -4.15 2.06
CA ASP A 125 -13.93 -3.09 1.36
C ASP A 125 -12.59 -3.51 0.76
N GLY A 126 -12.24 -4.81 0.88
CA GLY A 126 -11.02 -5.42 0.32
C GLY A 126 -10.04 -5.94 1.36
#